data_AF-A0A3R9P1J6-F1
#
_entry.id   AF-A0A3R9P1J6-F1
#
_cell.length_a   1.000
_cell.length_b   1.000
_cell.length_c   1.000
_cell.angle_alpha   90.00
_cell.angle_beta   90.00
_cell.angle_gamma   90.00
#
_symmetry.space_group_name_H-M   'P 1'
#
loop_
_entity.id
_entity.type
_entity.pdbx_description
1 polymer ?
#
loop_
_entity_poly.entity_id
_entity_poly.type
_entity_poly.pdbx_seq_one_letter_code
_entity_poly.pdbx_strand_id
1 'polypeptide(L)'
;MHPTEVIEFMIVGIVIAVIIIISFILKDNWRKFGLVCATVILLTYSVFFIARPYWIDAQIEKKVQMLEPYLEQQYPNEEWMITTVPHREDGYKHLNPYYIGVVFEDEPEVTYHYWVKKNHIYLVSFSTNIENLEELKYKESE
;
A
#
# COMPACT_ATOMS: atom_id res chain seq x y z
N MET A 1 9.90 -9.11 -9.83
CA MET A 1 8.54 -9.68 -9.70
C MET A 1 8.50 -10.53 -8.46
N HIS A 2 7.64 -10.19 -7.51
CA HIS A 2 7.55 -10.95 -6.26
C HIS A 2 6.85 -12.29 -6.54
N PRO A 3 7.22 -13.39 -5.85
CA PRO A 3 6.60 -14.70 -6.08
C PRO A 3 5.05 -14.67 -6.02
N THR A 4 4.49 -13.82 -5.16
CA THR A 4 3.04 -13.66 -5.05
C THR A 4 2.40 -13.06 -6.30
N GLU A 5 3.04 -12.10 -6.97
CA GLU A 5 2.52 -11.48 -8.20
C GLU A 5 2.52 -12.48 -9.34
N VAL A 6 3.56 -13.32 -9.43
CA VAL A 6 3.64 -14.39 -10.43
C VAL A 6 2.50 -15.39 -10.23
N ILE A 7 2.19 -15.74 -8.97
CA ILE A 7 1.07 -16.61 -8.63
C ILE A 7 -0.26 -15.96 -8.99
N GLU A 8 -0.46 -14.67 -8.68
CA GLU A 8 -1.67 -13.92 -9.04
C GLU A 8 -1.87 -13.90 -10.57
N PHE A 9 -0.83 -13.58 -11.34
CA PHE A 9 -0.89 -13.62 -12.81
C PHE A 9 -1.21 -15.02 -13.34
N MET A 10 -0.63 -16.06 -12.74
CA MET A 10 -0.88 -17.44 -13.14
C MET A 10 -2.34 -17.84 -12.89
N ILE A 11 -2.90 -17.49 -11.72
CA ILE A 11 -4.30 -17.76 -11.39
C ILE A 11 -5.24 -17.03 -12.37
N VAL A 12 -5.01 -15.74 -12.61
CA VAL A 12 -5.82 -14.95 -13.55
C VAL A 12 -5.71 -15.49 -14.96
N GLY A 13 -4.50 -15.87 -15.40
CA GLY A 13 -4.25 -16.51 -16.69
C GLY A 13 -5.00 -17.83 -16.83
N ILE A 14 -5.00 -18.69 -15.81
CA ILE A 14 -5.76 -19.94 -15.78
C ILE A 14 -7.27 -19.67 -15.89
N VAL A 15 -7.80 -18.71 -15.12
CA VAL A 15 -9.22 -18.35 -15.16
C VAL A 15 -9.62 -17.90 -16.56
N ILE A 16 -8.84 -17.03 -17.20
CA ILE A 16 -9.08 -16.56 -18.56
C ILE A 16 -9.00 -17.72 -19.56
N ALA A 17 -8.00 -18.59 -19.45
CA ALA A 17 -7.85 -19.76 -20.31
C ALA A 17 -9.05 -20.70 -20.20
N VAL A 18 -9.54 -20.96 -18.98
CA VAL A 18 -10.74 -21.78 -18.73
C VAL A 18 -11.98 -21.15 -19.38
N ILE A 19 -12.17 -19.83 -19.23
CA ILE A 19 -13.29 -19.11 -19.87
C ILE A 19 -13.20 -19.26 -21.38
N ILE A 20 -12.01 -19.09 -21.97
CA ILE A 20 -11.80 -19.26 -23.41
C ILE A 20 -12.13 -20.69 -23.84
N ILE A 21 -11.60 -21.70 -23.16
CA ILE A 21 -11.86 -23.13 -23.46
C ILE A 21 -13.36 -23.44 -23.41
N ILE A 22 -14.06 -23.02 -22.35
CA ILE A 22 -15.51 -23.20 -22.22
C ILE A 22 -16.25 -22.48 -23.36
N SER A 23 -15.82 -21.27 -23.71
CA SER A 23 -16.39 -20.50 -24.82
C SER A 23 -16.27 -21.22 -26.16
N PHE A 24 -15.19 -21.96 -26.39
CA PHE A 24 -15.00 -22.76 -27.60
C PHE A 24 -15.87 -24.02 -27.66
N ILE A 25 -16.26 -24.58 -26.51
CA ILE A 25 -17.19 -25.72 -26.44
C ILE A 25 -18.63 -25.27 -26.71
N LEU A 26 -18.97 -24.03 -26.36
CA LEU A 26 -20.30 -23.46 -26.56
C LEU A 26 -20.55 -23.05 -28.03
N LYS A 27 -21.79 -23.22 -28.50
CA LYS A 27 -22.16 -23.00 -29.91
C LYS A 27 -22.52 -21.53 -30.20
N ASP A 28 -22.17 -21.09 -31.42
CA ASP A 28 -22.65 -19.86 -32.06
C ASP A 28 -22.46 -18.58 -31.23
N ASN A 29 -23.54 -18.00 -30.71
CA ASN A 29 -23.53 -16.70 -30.04
C ASN A 29 -22.90 -16.74 -28.64
N TRP A 30 -22.94 -17.89 -27.97
CA TRP A 30 -22.33 -18.07 -26.64
C TRP A 30 -20.80 -18.04 -26.70
N ARG A 31 -20.21 -18.49 -27.81
CA ARG A 31 -18.77 -18.40 -28.04
C ARG A 31 -18.30 -16.96 -28.13
N LYS A 32 -19.01 -16.13 -28.89
CA LYS A 32 -18.70 -14.70 -29.03
C LYS A 32 -18.84 -13.98 -27.69
N PHE A 33 -19.91 -14.26 -26.95
CA PHE A 33 -20.14 -13.69 -25.63
C PHE A 33 -19.02 -14.05 -24.65
N GLY A 34 -18.64 -15.32 -24.57
CA GLY A 34 -17.58 -15.77 -23.68
C GLY A 34 -16.20 -15.20 -24.02
N LEU A 35 -15.88 -15.03 -25.31
CA LEU A 35 -14.65 -14.34 -25.73
C LEU A 35 -14.67 -12.86 -25.35
N VAL A 36 -15.80 -12.16 -25.54
CA VAL A 36 -15.94 -10.76 -25.09
C VAL A 36 -15.77 -10.66 -23.57
N CYS A 37 -16.39 -11.57 -22.81
CA CYS A 37 -16.21 -11.62 -21.36
C CYS A 37 -14.73 -11.82 -20.97
N ALA A 38 -14.03 -12.76 -21.61
CA ALA A 38 -12.61 -12.99 -21.36
C ALA A 38 -11.77 -11.73 -21.64
N THR A 39 -12.04 -11.04 -22.76
CA THR A 39 -11.36 -9.78 -23.10
C THR A 39 -11.65 -8.67 -22.09
N VAL A 40 -12.90 -8.51 -21.67
CA VAL A 40 -13.28 -7.49 -20.68
C VAL A 40 -12.60 -7.76 -19.33
N ILE A 41 -12.54 -9.02 -18.89
CA ILE A 41 -11.85 -9.41 -17.66
C ILE A 41 -10.36 -9.09 -17.76
N LEU A 42 -9.69 -9.47 -18.85
CA LEU A 42 -8.28 -9.18 -19.07
C LEU A 42 -8.00 -7.67 -19.06
N LEU A 43 -8.82 -6.87 -19.74
CA LEU A 43 -8.67 -5.42 -19.78
C LEU A 43 -8.88 -4.80 -18.40
N THR A 44 -9.94 -5.20 -17.70
CA THR A 44 -10.25 -4.71 -16.34
C THR A 44 -9.11 -5.03 -15.38
N TYR A 45 -8.60 -6.26 -15.42
CA TYR A 45 -7.48 -6.69 -14.58
C TYR A 45 -6.20 -5.90 -14.90
N SER A 46 -5.91 -5.69 -16.19
CA SER A 46 -4.75 -4.91 -16.63
C SER A 46 -4.82 -3.46 -16.14
N VAL A 47 -5.98 -2.82 -16.30
CA VAL A 47 -6.23 -1.46 -15.80
C VAL A 47 -6.10 -1.41 -14.28
N PHE A 48 -6.68 -2.37 -13.56
CA PHE A 48 -6.58 -2.45 -12.10
C PHE A 48 -5.12 -2.55 -11.66
N PHE A 49 -4.33 -3.41 -12.28
CA PHE A 49 -2.91 -3.60 -11.93
C PHE A 49 -2.09 -2.33 -12.16
N ILE A 50 -2.33 -1.63 -13.27
CA ILE A 50 -1.65 -0.37 -13.59
C ILE A 50 -2.09 0.76 -12.65
N ALA A 51 -3.39 0.84 -12.33
CA ALA A 51 -3.95 1.92 -11.53
C ALA A 51 -3.67 1.78 -10.02
N ARG A 52 -3.56 0.54 -9.52
CA ARG A 52 -3.33 0.22 -8.10
C ARG A 52 -2.19 1.03 -7.45
N PRO A 53 -0.95 1.09 -8.00
CA PRO A 53 0.13 1.86 -7.37
C PRO A 53 -0.17 3.36 -7.29
N TYR A 54 -0.86 3.94 -8.27
CA TYR A 54 -1.24 5.37 -8.21
C TYR A 54 -2.34 5.63 -7.20
N TRP A 55 -3.28 4.69 -7.05
CA TRP A 55 -4.28 4.76 -6.01
C TRP A 55 -3.66 4.73 -4.61
N ILE A 56 -2.63 3.90 -4.40
CA ILE A 56 -1.89 3.82 -3.14
C ILE A 56 -1.19 5.16 -2.85
N ASP A 57 -0.46 5.73 -3.81
CA ASP A 57 0.18 7.05 -3.66
C ASP A 57 -0.82 8.12 -3.21
N ALA A 58 -1.97 8.21 -3.89
CA ALA A 58 -2.99 9.20 -3.58
C ALA A 58 -3.59 9.03 -2.16
N GLN A 59 -3.68 7.78 -1.67
CA GLN A 59 -4.10 7.52 -0.31
C GLN A 59 -3.03 7.90 0.71
N ILE A 60 -1.75 7.65 0.41
CA ILE A 60 -0.61 8.04 1.27
C ILE A 60 -0.57 9.57 1.38
N GLU A 61 -0.59 10.27 0.25
CA GLU A 61 -0.57 11.74 0.20
C GLU A 61 -1.71 12.34 1.05
N LYS A 62 -2.93 11.82 0.90
CA LYS A 62 -4.08 12.26 1.69
C LYS A 62 -3.88 12.02 3.20
N LYS A 63 -3.26 10.90 3.58
CA LYS A 63 -2.98 10.59 4.99
C LYS A 63 -1.87 11.48 5.55
N VAL A 64 -0.86 11.80 4.75
CA VAL A 64 0.21 12.76 5.10
C VAL A 64 -0.38 14.15 5.35
N GLN A 65 -1.23 14.64 4.46
CA GLN A 65 -1.93 15.92 4.63
C GLN A 65 -2.83 15.98 5.89
N MET A 66 -3.27 14.83 6.41
CA MET A 66 -4.00 14.75 7.67
C MET A 66 -3.06 14.66 8.88
N LEU A 67 -1.87 14.08 8.72
CA LEU A 67 -0.89 13.88 9.77
C LEU A 67 -0.10 15.16 10.07
N GLU A 68 0.25 15.94 9.06
CA GLU A 68 1.01 17.19 9.22
C GLU A 68 0.37 18.14 10.25
N PRO A 69 -0.94 18.50 10.15
CA PRO A 69 -1.57 19.38 11.15
C PRO A 69 -1.60 18.77 12.55
N TYR A 70 -1.65 17.44 12.67
CA TYR A 70 -1.61 16.76 13.97
C TYR A 70 -0.24 16.90 14.61
N LEU A 71 0.83 16.72 13.85
CA LEU A 71 2.21 16.89 14.33
C LEU A 71 2.48 18.35 14.70
N GLU A 72 2.01 19.31 13.90
CA GLU A 72 2.11 20.75 14.21
C GLU A 72 1.37 21.11 15.50
N GLN A 73 0.21 20.50 15.75
CA GLN A 73 -0.55 20.76 16.97
C GLN A 73 0.08 20.10 18.20
N GLN A 74 0.58 18.87 18.05
CA GLN A 74 1.08 18.06 19.16
C GLN A 74 2.53 18.43 19.54
N TYR A 75 3.35 18.79 18.54
CA TYR A 75 4.78 19.05 18.66
C TYR A 75 5.15 20.40 18.01
N PRO A 76 4.58 21.53 18.45
CA PRO A 76 4.64 22.81 17.73
C PRO A 76 6.03 23.44 17.60
N ASN A 77 7.02 22.97 18.37
CA ASN A 77 8.39 23.49 18.35
C ASN A 77 9.40 22.48 17.81
N GLU A 78 8.94 21.33 17.33
CA GLU A 78 9.80 20.29 16.79
C GLU A 78 9.86 20.38 15.27
N GLU A 79 10.95 19.92 14.69
CA GLU A 79 11.07 19.74 13.25
C GLU A 79 11.07 18.23 12.94
N TRP A 80 10.38 17.82 11.88
CA TRP A 80 10.25 16.42 11.51
C TRP A 80 10.28 16.22 10.00
N MET A 81 10.69 15.03 9.60
CA MET A 81 10.64 14.55 8.23
C MET A 81 9.66 13.39 8.12
N ILE A 82 8.79 13.46 7.11
CA ILE A 82 7.90 12.36 6.76
C ILE A 82 8.62 11.39 5.83
N THR A 83 8.61 10.12 6.20
CA THR A 83 9.09 9.02 5.39
C THR A 83 7.93 8.09 5.05
N THR A 84 7.90 7.61 3.81
CA THR A 84 6.87 6.67 3.35
C THR A 84 7.52 5.42 2.82
N VAL A 85 6.85 4.28 2.99
CA VAL A 85 7.34 3.01 2.43
C VAL A 85 7.41 3.11 0.90
N PRO A 86 8.59 2.87 0.28
CA PRO A 86 8.74 2.87 -1.18
C PRO A 86 8.14 1.58 -1.78
N HIS A 87 6.82 1.45 -1.69
CA HIS A 87 6.06 0.23 -1.97
C HIS A 87 6.10 -0.27 -3.41
N ARG A 88 6.67 0.52 -4.33
CA ARG A 88 6.93 0.15 -5.73
C ARG A 88 8.27 -0.54 -5.91
N GLU A 89 9.21 -0.34 -4.98
CA GLU A 89 10.54 -0.93 -5.03
C GLU A 89 10.52 -2.40 -4.57
N ASP A 90 11.41 -3.19 -5.16
CA ASP A 90 11.60 -4.57 -4.75
C ASP A 90 12.15 -4.62 -3.32
N GLY A 91 11.63 -5.55 -2.51
CA GLY A 91 11.97 -5.66 -1.09
C GLY A 91 10.93 -5.04 -0.15
N TYR A 92 10.12 -4.07 -0.58
CA TYR A 92 9.18 -3.36 0.30
C TYR A 92 7.73 -3.87 0.22
N LYS A 93 7.43 -4.81 -0.68
CA LYS A 93 6.06 -5.33 -0.90
C LYS A 93 5.44 -6.08 0.29
N HIS A 94 6.27 -6.55 1.21
CA HIS A 94 5.82 -7.20 2.44
C HIS A 94 5.40 -6.19 3.53
N LEU A 95 5.79 -4.93 3.36
CA LEU A 95 5.45 -3.84 4.28
C LEU A 95 4.12 -3.22 3.86
N ASN A 96 3.40 -2.70 4.85
CA ASN A 96 2.16 -1.99 4.60
C ASN A 96 2.47 -0.56 4.13
N PRO A 97 2.08 -0.17 2.90
CA PRO A 97 2.40 1.13 2.33
C PRO A 97 1.74 2.30 3.04
N TYR A 98 0.74 2.05 3.89
CA TYR A 98 -0.05 3.08 4.56
C TYR A 98 0.47 3.46 5.95
N TYR A 99 1.56 2.85 6.42
CA TYR A 99 2.29 3.37 7.57
C TYR A 99 3.12 4.57 7.13
N ILE A 100 2.99 5.66 7.87
CA ILE A 100 3.74 6.89 7.63
C ILE A 100 4.79 6.98 8.73
N GLY A 101 6.06 6.93 8.33
CA GLY A 101 7.18 7.15 9.23
C GLY A 101 7.38 8.64 9.47
N VAL A 102 7.70 8.99 10.70
CA VAL A 102 8.05 10.35 11.12
C VAL A 102 9.37 10.25 11.85
N VAL A 103 10.34 11.05 11.42
CA VAL A 103 11.66 11.16 12.04
C VAL A 103 11.78 12.59 12.55
N PHE A 104 11.93 12.75 13.86
CA PHE A 104 12.14 14.06 14.48
C PHE A 104 13.62 14.44 14.36
N GLU A 105 13.93 15.71 14.12
CA GLU A 105 15.31 16.15 13.93
C GLU A 105 16.21 15.96 15.16
N ASP A 106 15.62 15.98 16.35
CA ASP A 106 16.30 15.77 17.62
C ASP A 106 16.43 14.28 18.01
N GLU A 107 15.74 13.39 17.29
CA GLU A 107 15.84 11.92 17.36
C GLU A 107 15.98 11.27 15.97
N PRO A 108 17.04 11.59 15.20
CA PRO A 108 17.13 11.19 13.79
C PRO A 108 17.33 9.68 13.58
N GLU A 109 17.69 8.94 14.62
CA GLU A 109 17.88 7.48 14.58
C GLU A 109 16.59 6.69 14.85
N VAL A 110 15.47 7.38 15.10
CA VAL A 110 14.18 6.77 15.43
C VAL A 110 13.15 7.14 14.37
N THR A 111 12.50 6.13 13.80
CA THR A 111 11.34 6.32 12.92
C THR A 111 10.07 5.91 13.65
N TYR A 112 9.18 6.86 13.90
CA TYR A 112 7.87 6.65 14.50
C TYR A 112 6.83 6.37 13.41
N HIS A 113 6.17 5.21 13.44
CA HIS A 113 5.21 4.78 12.42
C HIS A 113 3.78 5.09 12.86
N TYR A 114 3.15 6.01 12.14
CA TYR A 114 1.77 6.43 12.37
C TYR A 114 0.79 5.72 11.44
N TRP A 115 -0.40 5.46 11.97
CA TRP A 115 -1.57 5.02 11.23
C TRP A 115 -2.67 6.07 11.26
N VAL A 116 -2.98 6.60 10.07
CA VAL A 116 -3.97 7.65 9.90
C VAL A 116 -5.30 7.06 9.41
N LYS A 117 -6.36 7.23 10.20
CA LYS A 117 -7.71 6.75 9.88
C LYS A 117 -8.75 7.86 10.07
N LYS A 118 -9.10 8.56 8.98
CA LYS A 118 -10.16 9.60 8.85
C LYS A 118 -10.25 10.67 9.96
N ASN A 119 -10.53 10.27 11.20
CA ASN A 119 -10.70 11.12 12.37
C ASN A 119 -9.72 10.80 13.52
N HIS A 120 -8.90 9.76 13.38
CA HIS A 120 -7.97 9.35 14.42
C HIS A 120 -6.61 9.05 13.81
N ILE A 121 -5.57 9.46 14.53
CA ILE A 121 -4.17 9.22 14.23
C ILE A 121 -3.61 8.46 15.42
N TYR A 122 -2.87 7.40 15.15
CA TYR A 122 -2.31 6.53 16.17
C TYR A 122 -0.83 6.33 15.87
N LEU A 123 0.03 6.47 16.88
CA LEU A 123 1.35 5.85 16.83
C LEU A 123 1.18 4.34 16.98
N VAL A 124 1.67 3.55 16.02
CA VAL A 124 1.48 2.08 16.02
C VAL A 124 2.77 1.35 16.38
N SER A 125 3.90 1.88 15.96
CA SER A 125 5.21 1.31 16.26
C SER A 125 6.30 2.36 16.08
N PHE A 126 7.52 2.00 16.45
CA PHE A 126 8.73 2.74 16.11
C PHE A 126 9.80 1.76 15.65
N SER A 127 10.80 2.25 14.94
CA SER A 127 11.98 1.49 14.52
C SER A 127 13.22 2.29 14.87
N THR A 128 14.15 1.66 15.60
CA THR A 128 15.39 2.29 16.06
C THR A 128 16.48 1.24 16.21
N ASN A 129 17.73 1.68 16.12
CA ASN A 129 18.91 0.88 16.47
C ASN A 129 19.41 1.17 17.90
N ILE A 130 18.75 2.09 18.63
CA ILE A 130 19.11 2.47 20.00
C ILE A 130 18.67 1.35 20.95
N GLU A 131 19.58 0.86 21.80
CA GLU A 131 19.29 -0.21 22.76
C GLU A 131 18.46 0.28 23.96
N ASN A 132 18.61 1.54 24.37
CA ASN A 132 17.87 2.12 25.49
C ASN A 132 16.54 2.73 25.04
N LEU A 133 15.47 1.94 25.08
CA LEU A 133 14.13 2.33 24.64
C LEU A 133 13.38 3.25 25.64
N GLU A 134 13.90 3.44 26.85
CA GLU A 134 13.28 4.29 27.88
C GLU A 134 13.50 5.79 27.61
N GLU A 135 14.46 6.14 26.75
CA GLU A 135 14.82 7.53 26.43
C GLU A 135 14.05 8.12 25.23
N LEU A 136 13.18 7.33 24.58
CA LEU A 136 12.41 7.77 23.42
C LEU A 136 11.38 8.84 23.80
N LYS A 137 11.58 10.08 23.36
CA LYS A 137 10.78 11.26 23.75
C LYS A 137 9.35 11.22 23.22
N TYR A 138 9.15 10.66 22.03
CA TYR A 138 7.86 10.74 21.32
C TYR A 138 7.06 9.44 21.38
N LYS A 139 7.47 8.50 22.23
CA LYS A 139 6.68 7.29 22.49
C LYS A 139 5.39 7.68 23.23
N GLU A 140 4.25 7.57 22.57
CA GLU A 140 2.95 7.71 23.24
C GLU A 140 2.83 6.62 24.32
N SER A 141 2.62 7.02 25.58
CA SER A 141 2.36 6.09 26.69
C SER A 141 0.95 5.51 26.54
N GLU A 142 0.84 4.17 26.49
CA GLU A 142 -0.44 3.44 26.53
C GLU A 142 -1.30 3.80 27.76
#